data_AF-A0A7W4HMM6-F1
#
_entry.id   AF-A0A7W4HMM6-F1
#
_cell.length_a   1.000
_cell.length_b   1.000
_cell.length_c   1.000
_cell.angle_alpha   90.00
_cell.angle_beta   90.00
_cell.angle_gamma   90.00
#
_symmetry.space_group_name_H-M   'P 1'
#
loop_
_entity.id
_entity.type
_entity.pdbx_description
1 polymer ?
#
loop_
_entity_poly.entity_id
_entity_poly.type
_entity_poly.pdbx_seq_one_letter_code
_entity_poly.pdbx_strand_id
1 'polypeptide(L)'
;MKGEFLNKHKFSVLVITLAFSATLGLATFTGLDYYKTAKDIRAKEQETADKLAAAQQKVWAEKAALRKKVLKDYNSTIIVINKKHCFEPKTWQPNDLAPIEKGISLRKEAATQYNAMKAAAAQVKMPLASTSGYRSYNDQVETYDYWVKHSNQKEADSSSARPGCSEHQTGLAVDLKADNCVLQCFATTPTYKWLAEHAAEYGFIQRYPDNAKNITGYVVEAWHWRYVGRETAQDMKKREIKTLEEYFNVTGGDYSN
;
A
#
# COMPACT_ATOMS: atom_id res chain seq x y z
N MET A 1 9.87 -24.54 29.34
CA MET A 1 9.60 -23.32 30.16
C MET A 1 8.76 -22.39 29.30
N LYS A 2 7.43 -22.54 29.25
CA LYS A 2 6.43 -21.78 30.03
C LYS A 2 6.85 -20.33 30.31
N GLY A 3 6.19 -19.37 29.65
CA GLY A 3 6.28 -17.94 29.93
C GLY A 3 5.63 -17.07 28.85
N GLU A 4 4.32 -16.84 28.95
CA GLU A 4 3.58 -15.60 28.60
C GLU A 4 3.65 -15.10 27.13
N PHE A 5 2.70 -15.41 26.24
CA PHE A 5 1.36 -14.77 26.10
C PHE A 5 1.27 -13.30 26.56
N LEU A 6 0.85 -12.44 25.61
CA LEU A 6 0.41 -11.02 25.74
C LEU A 6 1.44 -9.94 25.37
N ASN A 7 1.54 -9.63 24.08
CA ASN A 7 1.90 -8.27 23.66
C ASN A 7 1.18 -7.85 22.35
N LYS A 8 -0.15 -8.00 22.33
CA LYS A 8 -1.03 -7.28 21.39
C LYS A 8 -1.68 -6.14 22.18
N HIS A 9 -1.67 -4.93 21.62
CA HIS A 9 -2.38 -3.73 22.10
C HIS A 9 -1.69 -2.78 23.11
N LYS A 10 -0.36 -2.63 23.08
CA LYS A 10 0.32 -1.49 23.72
C LYS A 10 0.74 -0.44 22.69
N PHE A 11 -0.23 0.18 22.01
CA PHE A 11 -0.06 1.52 21.45
C PHE A 11 -1.43 2.22 21.44
N SER A 12 -1.56 3.17 22.37
CA SER A 12 -2.55 4.25 22.41
C SER A 12 -4.00 3.91 22.75
N VAL A 13 -4.22 3.33 23.94
CA VAL A 13 -5.35 3.73 24.80
C VAL A 13 -4.79 4.60 25.91
N LEU A 14 -4.48 5.84 25.53
CA LEU A 14 -4.11 6.96 26.38
C LEU A 14 -4.84 8.11 25.67
N VAL A 15 -5.97 8.67 26.10
CA VAL A 15 -6.45 9.09 27.42
C VAL A 15 -7.98 9.17 27.30
N ILE A 16 -8.76 8.39 28.06
CA ILE A 16 -10.04 8.86 28.64
C ILE A 16 -10.16 8.23 30.02
N THR A 17 -9.22 8.54 30.90
CA THR A 17 -9.49 8.55 32.33
C THR A 17 -9.76 10.00 32.67
N LEU A 18 -11.01 10.43 32.48
CA LEU A 18 -11.45 11.76 32.92
C LEU A 18 -11.61 11.72 34.44
N ALA A 19 -10.50 11.89 35.16
CA ALA A 19 -10.53 12.27 36.57
C ALA A 19 -10.79 13.78 36.62
N PHE A 20 -12.05 14.21 36.72
CA PHE A 20 -12.38 15.62 36.90
C PHE A 20 -12.73 15.90 38.36
N SER A 21 -11.71 16.34 39.10
CA SER A 21 -11.88 17.02 40.38
C SER A 21 -12.33 18.46 40.11
N ALA A 22 -13.57 18.79 40.46
CA ALA A 22 -14.05 20.17 40.44
C ALA A 22 -13.40 20.97 41.58
N THR A 23 -12.37 21.76 41.28
CA THR A 23 -11.87 22.81 42.19
C THR A 23 -12.73 24.06 42.01
N LEU A 24 -13.69 24.27 42.92
CA LEU A 24 -14.55 25.45 42.96
C LEU A 24 -13.79 26.65 43.55
N GLY A 25 -13.73 27.76 42.80
CA GLY A 25 -13.54 29.09 43.39
C GLY A 25 -14.80 29.51 44.15
N LEU A 26 -14.64 30.13 45.33
CA LEU A 26 -15.73 30.58 46.18
C LEU A 26 -16.63 31.60 45.46
N ALA A 27 -17.80 31.15 45.00
CA ALA A 27 -18.95 31.99 44.73
C ALA A 27 -20.14 31.37 45.47
N THR A 28 -20.83 32.16 46.31
CA THR A 28 -21.99 31.73 47.10
C THR A 28 -23.20 31.48 46.19
N PHE A 29 -23.30 30.29 45.63
CA PHE A 29 -24.48 29.82 44.92
C PHE A 29 -25.49 29.23 45.90
N THR A 30 -26.79 29.48 45.67
CA THR A 30 -27.84 28.75 46.39
C THR A 30 -27.79 27.27 45.99
N GLY A 31 -28.20 26.35 46.88
CA GLY A 31 -28.15 24.91 46.59
C GLY A 31 -28.92 24.48 45.33
N LEU A 32 -29.96 25.24 44.94
CA LEU A 32 -30.72 25.00 43.70
C LEU A 32 -29.93 25.40 42.45
N ASP A 33 -29.28 26.56 42.46
CA ASP A 33 -28.49 27.05 41.33
C ASP A 33 -27.24 26.20 41.10
N TYR A 34 -26.63 25.73 42.19
CA TYR A 34 -25.52 24.76 42.13
C TYR A 34 -25.96 23.45 41.46
N TYR A 35 -27.10 22.88 41.88
CA TYR A 35 -27.60 21.62 41.32
C TYR A 35 -27.96 21.73 39.83
N LYS A 36 -28.61 22.84 39.42
CA LYS A 36 -28.95 23.10 38.01
C LYS A 36 -27.69 23.21 37.16
N THR A 37 -26.69 23.95 37.62
CA THR A 37 -25.39 24.11 36.94
C THR A 37 -24.66 22.78 36.80
N ALA A 38 -24.63 21.95 37.85
CA ALA A 38 -24.01 20.63 37.81
C ALA A 38 -24.73 19.67 36.83
N LYS A 39 -26.06 19.75 36.73
CA LYS A 39 -26.84 18.97 35.75
C LYS A 39 -26.54 19.40 34.32
N ASP A 40 -26.44 20.70 34.07
CA ASP A 40 -26.13 21.26 32.75
C ASP A 40 -24.70 20.92 32.30
N ILE A 41 -23.73 20.94 33.23
CA ILE A 41 -22.35 20.50 32.97
C ILE A 41 -22.32 19.02 32.59
N ARG A 42 -22.96 18.14 33.37
CA ARG A 42 -23.03 16.70 33.07
C ARG A 42 -23.71 16.42 31.73
N ALA A 43 -24.75 17.17 31.39
CA ALA A 43 -25.43 17.03 30.09
C ALA A 43 -24.49 17.40 28.92
N LYS A 44 -23.72 18.50 29.06
CA LYS A 44 -22.71 18.89 28.06
C LYS A 44 -21.55 17.90 27.97
N GLU A 45 -21.12 17.34 29.10
CA GLU A 45 -20.08 16.30 29.14
C GLU A 45 -20.56 15.03 28.43
N GLN A 46 -21.78 14.58 28.70
CA GLN A 46 -22.38 13.43 28.01
C GLN A 46 -22.52 13.68 26.51
N GLU A 47 -23.03 14.84 26.10
CA GLU A 47 -23.13 15.21 24.69
C GLU A 47 -21.75 15.21 24.00
N THR A 48 -20.72 15.68 24.70
CA THR A 48 -19.34 15.67 24.18
C THR A 48 -18.81 14.24 24.06
N ALA A 49 -19.04 13.39 25.07
CA ALA A 49 -18.65 11.98 25.03
C ALA A 49 -19.33 11.23 23.89
N ASP A 50 -20.64 11.47 23.67
CA ASP A 50 -21.40 10.85 22.58
C ASP A 50 -20.87 11.28 21.21
N LYS A 51 -20.53 12.56 21.04
CA LYS A 51 -19.91 13.07 19.81
C LYS A 51 -18.53 12.45 19.55
N LEU A 52 -17.70 12.29 20.59
CA LEU A 52 -16.40 11.64 20.48
C LEU A 52 -16.55 10.15 20.13
N ALA A 53 -17.49 9.45 20.77
CA ALA A 53 -17.78 8.05 20.46
C ALA A 53 -18.26 7.88 19.01
N ALA A 54 -19.16 8.74 18.53
CA ALA A 54 -19.62 8.73 17.15
C ALA A 54 -18.49 9.01 16.15
N ALA A 55 -17.62 9.98 16.43
CA ALA A 55 -16.44 10.27 15.61
C ALA A 55 -15.47 9.08 15.58
N GLN A 56 -15.23 8.44 16.73
CA GLN A 56 -14.37 7.26 16.83
C GLN A 56 -14.93 6.08 16.02
N GLN A 57 -16.24 5.85 16.10
CA GLN A 57 -16.91 4.80 15.35
C GLN A 57 -16.80 5.04 13.83
N LYS A 58 -16.95 6.29 13.39
CA LYS A 58 -16.76 6.68 11.98
C LYS A 58 -15.35 6.37 11.49
N VAL A 59 -14.32 6.76 12.24
CA VAL A 59 -12.91 6.48 11.90
C VAL A 59 -12.64 4.97 11.79
N TRP A 60 -13.22 4.17 12.69
CA TRP A 60 -13.08 2.71 12.61
C TRP A 60 -13.74 2.11 11.39
N ALA A 61 -14.94 2.58 11.03
CA ALA A 61 -15.64 2.13 9.83
C ALA A 61 -14.84 2.46 8.55
N GLU A 62 -14.28 3.68 8.47
CA GLU A 62 -13.43 4.11 7.34
C GLU A 62 -12.16 3.26 7.24
N LYS A 63 -11.48 2.99 8.36
CA LYS A 63 -10.29 2.11 8.39
C LYS A 63 -10.62 0.68 7.98
N ALA A 64 -11.77 0.15 8.42
CA ALA A 64 -12.21 -1.19 8.03
C ALA A 64 -12.52 -1.28 6.53
N ALA A 65 -13.20 -0.26 5.97
CA ALA A 65 -13.47 -0.17 4.55
C ALA A 65 -12.18 -0.08 3.72
N LEU A 66 -11.23 0.77 4.13
CA LEU A 66 -9.92 0.88 3.49
C LEU A 66 -9.16 -0.46 3.53
N ARG A 67 -9.14 -1.14 4.68
CA ARG A 67 -8.47 -2.44 4.81
C ARG A 67 -9.08 -3.48 3.87
N LYS A 68 -10.41 -3.50 3.73
CA LYS A 68 -11.09 -4.38 2.76
C LYS A 68 -10.66 -4.04 1.32
N LYS A 69 -10.62 -2.75 0.97
CA LYS A 69 -10.19 -2.29 -0.35
C LYS A 69 -8.75 -2.70 -0.68
N VAL A 70 -7.85 -2.55 0.29
CA VAL A 70 -6.41 -2.85 0.15
C VAL A 70 -6.10 -4.34 0.16
N LEU A 71 -6.90 -5.19 0.82
CA LEU A 71 -6.54 -6.61 1.00
C LEU A 71 -7.49 -7.62 0.35
N LYS A 72 -8.67 -7.19 -0.08
CA LYS A 72 -9.75 -8.10 -0.51
C LYS A 72 -10.48 -7.66 -1.78
N ASP A 73 -10.33 -6.41 -2.21
CA ASP A 73 -10.91 -5.93 -3.46
C ASP A 73 -9.88 -5.99 -4.59
N TYR A 74 -9.82 -7.12 -5.29
CA TYR A 74 -8.86 -7.32 -6.39
C TYR A 74 -9.10 -6.41 -7.59
N ASN A 75 -10.26 -5.76 -7.68
CA ASN A 75 -10.52 -4.74 -8.70
C ASN A 75 -10.01 -3.36 -8.27
N SER A 76 -9.56 -3.19 -7.02
CA SER A 76 -9.00 -1.94 -6.56
C SER A 76 -7.60 -1.69 -7.12
N THR A 77 -7.32 -0.46 -7.55
CA THR A 77 -5.97 -0.03 -7.97
C THR A 77 -4.98 -0.03 -6.80
N ILE A 78 -5.47 0.06 -5.55
CA ILE A 78 -4.67 0.08 -4.33
C ILE A 78 -4.61 -1.28 -3.61
N ILE A 79 -5.01 -2.38 -4.27
CA ILE A 79 -4.84 -3.72 -3.71
C ILE A 79 -3.35 -3.99 -3.41
N VAL A 80 -3.03 -4.47 -2.22
CA VAL A 80 -1.69 -4.92 -1.87
C VAL A 80 -1.64 -6.44 -2.02
N ILE A 81 -0.89 -6.88 -3.03
CA ILE A 81 -0.55 -8.29 -3.22
C ILE A 81 0.92 -8.45 -2.87
N ASN A 82 1.21 -9.30 -1.89
CA ASN A 82 2.57 -9.59 -1.45
C ASN A 82 2.64 -10.99 -0.84
N LYS A 83 3.78 -11.34 -0.23
CA LYS A 83 4.01 -12.66 0.37
C LYS A 83 3.08 -13.01 1.54
N LYS A 84 2.42 -12.01 2.15
CA LYS A 84 1.42 -12.16 3.23
C LYS A 84 -0.02 -12.06 2.74
N HIS A 85 -0.21 -11.53 1.53
CA HIS A 85 -1.51 -11.17 0.97
C HIS A 85 -1.58 -11.66 -0.47
N CYS A 86 -1.73 -12.97 -0.64
CA CYS A 86 -1.89 -13.59 -1.95
C CYS A 86 -3.37 -13.56 -2.40
N PHE A 87 -3.59 -13.81 -3.68
CA PHE A 87 -4.92 -13.96 -4.27
C PHE A 87 -5.65 -15.20 -3.72
N GLU A 88 -6.94 -15.03 -3.49
CA GLU A 88 -7.88 -16.07 -3.09
C GLU A 88 -9.22 -15.87 -3.83
N PRO A 89 -9.51 -16.66 -4.88
CA PRO A 89 -8.73 -17.80 -5.35
C PRO A 89 -7.41 -17.37 -6.02
N LYS A 90 -6.37 -18.20 -5.90
CA LYS A 90 -5.04 -17.95 -6.49
C LYS A 90 -5.06 -17.73 -8.01
N THR A 91 -6.09 -18.21 -8.69
CA THR A 91 -6.28 -18.10 -10.15
C THR A 91 -7.04 -16.85 -10.58
N TRP A 92 -7.33 -15.92 -9.66
CA TRP A 92 -8.01 -14.68 -10.03
C TRP A 92 -7.27 -13.93 -11.16
N GLN A 93 -8.02 -13.33 -12.07
CA GLN A 93 -7.48 -12.50 -13.14
C GLN A 93 -8.37 -11.27 -13.38
N PRO A 94 -7.80 -10.14 -13.81
CA PRO A 94 -8.58 -8.99 -14.23
C PRO A 94 -9.33 -9.28 -15.54
N ASN A 95 -10.46 -8.60 -15.73
CA ASN A 95 -11.28 -8.69 -16.94
C ASN A 95 -11.19 -7.45 -17.85
N ASP A 96 -10.31 -6.50 -17.52
CA ASP A 96 -10.18 -5.19 -18.15
C ASP A 96 -8.75 -4.92 -18.67
N LEU A 97 -8.03 -5.98 -19.08
CA LEU A 97 -6.70 -5.84 -19.67
C LEU A 97 -6.75 -5.08 -21.00
N ALA A 98 -5.79 -4.19 -21.19
CA ALA A 98 -5.56 -3.43 -22.41
C ALA A 98 -4.07 -3.53 -22.81
N PRO A 99 -3.75 -3.68 -24.11
CA PRO A 99 -2.37 -3.76 -24.56
C PRO A 99 -1.64 -2.43 -24.36
N ILE A 100 -0.36 -2.52 -23.97
CA ILE A 100 0.56 -1.37 -23.90
C ILE A 100 1.72 -1.51 -24.89
N GLU A 101 2.16 -2.74 -25.15
CA GLU A 101 3.17 -3.10 -26.16
C GLU A 101 2.85 -4.51 -26.70
N LYS A 102 3.59 -4.98 -27.71
CA LYS A 102 3.35 -6.30 -28.32
C LYS A 102 3.49 -7.40 -27.25
N GLY A 103 2.38 -8.09 -26.96
CA GLY A 103 2.34 -9.18 -25.97
C GLY A 103 2.35 -8.71 -24.51
N ILE A 104 2.30 -7.41 -24.24
CA ILE A 104 2.33 -6.84 -22.89
C ILE A 104 1.05 -6.04 -22.67
N SER A 105 0.35 -6.34 -21.58
CA SER A 105 -0.89 -5.69 -21.20
C SER A 105 -0.88 -5.24 -19.74
N LEU A 106 -1.69 -4.24 -19.43
CA LEU A 106 -2.02 -3.81 -18.07
C LEU A 106 -3.54 -3.66 -17.97
N ARG A 107 -4.09 -3.52 -16.76
CA ARG A 107 -5.49 -3.10 -16.61
C ARG A 107 -5.68 -1.74 -17.28
N LYS A 108 -6.86 -1.52 -17.86
CA LYS A 108 -7.16 -0.38 -18.74
C LYS A 108 -6.71 0.97 -18.18
N GLU A 109 -7.00 1.25 -16.91
CA GLU A 109 -6.61 2.51 -16.27
C GLU A 109 -5.07 2.66 -16.19
N ALA A 110 -4.37 1.62 -15.74
CA ALA A 110 -2.91 1.58 -15.70
C ALA A 110 -2.29 1.67 -17.10
N ALA A 111 -2.89 1.01 -18.11
CA ALA A 111 -2.45 1.10 -19.50
C ALA A 111 -2.56 2.52 -20.06
N THR A 112 -3.66 3.22 -19.79
CA THR A 112 -3.83 4.63 -20.17
C THR A 112 -2.74 5.50 -19.55
N GLN A 113 -2.47 5.33 -18.26
CA GLN A 113 -1.46 6.13 -17.57
C GLN A 113 -0.03 5.77 -17.99
N TYR A 114 0.25 4.49 -18.25
CA TYR A 114 1.52 4.04 -18.81
C TYR A 114 1.80 4.71 -20.16
N ASN A 115 0.82 4.74 -21.06
CA ASN A 115 0.97 5.36 -22.37
C ASN A 115 1.20 6.87 -22.27
N ALA A 116 0.52 7.55 -21.34
CA ALA A 116 0.76 8.97 -21.05
C ALA A 116 2.18 9.20 -20.50
N MET A 117 2.62 8.39 -19.54
CA MET A 117 3.97 8.44 -18.96
C MET A 117 5.05 8.22 -20.02
N LYS A 118 4.88 7.19 -20.85
CA LYS A 118 5.79 6.87 -21.95
C LYS A 118 5.88 7.98 -22.98
N ALA A 119 4.75 8.59 -23.35
CA ALA A 119 4.72 9.73 -24.27
C ALA A 119 5.44 10.96 -23.70
N ALA A 120 5.22 11.29 -22.43
CA ALA A 120 5.90 12.41 -21.76
C ALA A 120 7.42 12.18 -21.66
N ALA A 121 7.84 10.96 -21.29
CA ALA A 121 9.25 10.59 -21.24
C ALA A 121 9.92 10.74 -22.62
N ALA A 122 9.23 10.33 -23.70
CA ALA A 122 9.74 10.47 -25.06
C ALA A 122 9.91 11.94 -25.48
N GLN A 123 9.01 12.84 -25.08
CA GLN A 123 9.12 14.28 -25.39
C GLN A 123 10.37 14.92 -24.80
N VAL A 124 10.85 14.42 -23.67
CA VAL A 124 12.09 14.88 -23.01
C VAL A 124 13.30 13.99 -23.33
N LYS A 125 13.23 13.20 -24.41
CA LYS A 125 14.31 12.31 -24.90
C LYS A 125 14.73 11.23 -23.88
N MET A 126 13.79 10.76 -23.07
CA MET A 126 13.94 9.66 -22.12
C MET A 126 13.07 8.47 -22.55
N PRO A 127 13.34 7.83 -23.71
CA PRO A 127 12.48 6.76 -24.21
C PRO A 127 12.37 5.61 -23.21
N LEU A 128 11.15 5.09 -23.08
CA LEU A 128 10.77 4.05 -22.13
C LEU A 128 10.13 2.89 -22.88
N ALA A 129 10.47 1.66 -22.50
CA ALA A 129 9.82 0.45 -23.00
C ALA A 129 9.50 -0.52 -21.84
N SER A 130 8.61 -1.48 -22.09
CA SER A 130 8.29 -2.53 -21.13
C SER A 130 8.96 -3.86 -21.47
N THR A 131 9.26 -4.66 -20.45
CA THR A 131 9.72 -6.05 -20.58
C THR A 131 8.66 -7.05 -20.13
N SER A 132 7.79 -6.66 -19.19
CA SER A 132 6.71 -7.51 -18.66
C SER A 132 5.57 -6.64 -18.13
N GLY A 133 4.36 -7.18 -18.16
CA GLY A 133 3.13 -6.54 -17.67
C GLY A 133 2.30 -7.56 -16.90
N TYR A 134 1.01 -7.68 -17.23
CA TYR A 134 0.17 -8.75 -16.70
C TYR A 134 0.81 -10.13 -16.93
N ARG A 135 0.81 -10.95 -15.87
CA ARG A 135 1.26 -12.34 -15.89
C ARG A 135 0.19 -13.19 -15.23
N SER A 136 -0.31 -14.23 -15.92
CA SER A 136 -1.33 -15.10 -15.35
C SER A 136 -0.76 -15.93 -14.19
N TYR A 137 -1.65 -16.58 -13.43
CA TYR A 137 -1.23 -17.53 -12.39
C TYR A 137 -0.32 -18.63 -12.96
N ASN A 138 -0.69 -19.21 -14.11
CA ASN A 138 0.07 -20.29 -14.74
C ASN A 138 1.43 -19.81 -15.25
N ASP A 139 1.49 -18.64 -15.89
CA ASP A 139 2.77 -18.06 -16.32
C ASP A 139 3.69 -17.76 -15.12
N GLN A 140 3.10 -17.39 -13.97
CA GLN A 140 3.86 -17.21 -12.73
C GLN A 140 4.36 -18.54 -12.15
N VAL A 141 3.64 -19.66 -12.33
CA VAL A 141 4.14 -21.01 -12.00
C VAL A 141 5.42 -21.28 -12.78
N GLU A 142 5.37 -21.13 -14.11
CA GLU A 142 6.54 -21.37 -14.97
C GLU A 142 7.71 -20.44 -14.63
N THR A 143 7.42 -19.16 -14.39
CA THR A 143 8.43 -18.16 -13.99
C THR A 143 9.08 -18.53 -12.66
N TYR A 144 8.29 -18.89 -11.65
CA TYR A 144 8.80 -19.24 -10.33
C TYR A 144 9.62 -20.54 -10.37
N ASP A 145 9.12 -21.56 -11.06
CA ASP A 145 9.81 -22.84 -11.22
C ASP A 145 11.15 -22.67 -11.95
N TYR A 146 11.20 -21.80 -12.97
CA TYR A 146 12.45 -21.40 -13.61
C TYR A 146 13.44 -20.84 -12.60
N TRP A 147 13.05 -19.88 -11.75
CA TRP A 147 13.94 -19.28 -10.76
C TRP A 147 14.40 -20.29 -9.71
N VAL A 148 13.50 -21.12 -9.19
CA VAL A 148 13.86 -22.19 -8.24
C VAL A 148 14.89 -23.14 -8.83
N LYS A 149 14.75 -23.50 -10.11
CA LYS A 149 15.69 -24.38 -10.82
C LYS A 149 17.06 -23.72 -11.04
N HIS A 150 17.11 -22.43 -11.33
CA HIS A 150 18.36 -21.72 -11.65
C HIS A 150 19.12 -21.23 -10.43
N SER A 151 18.46 -21.10 -9.27
CA SER A 151 19.08 -20.73 -8.01
C SER A 151 18.78 -21.77 -6.93
N ASN A 152 17.84 -21.46 -6.05
CA ASN A 152 17.21 -22.33 -5.08
C ASN A 152 15.95 -21.63 -4.56
N GLN A 153 15.12 -22.31 -3.80
CA GLN A 153 13.86 -21.73 -3.31
C GLN A 153 14.07 -20.47 -2.47
N LYS A 154 15.08 -20.42 -1.60
CA LYS A 154 15.34 -19.27 -0.73
C LYS A 154 15.74 -18.03 -1.53
N GLU A 155 16.57 -18.20 -2.55
CA GLU A 155 16.96 -17.12 -3.46
C GLU A 155 15.82 -16.70 -4.38
N ALA A 156 15.10 -17.67 -4.96
CA ALA A 156 13.91 -17.42 -5.78
C ALA A 156 12.85 -16.64 -4.99
N ASP A 157 12.56 -17.02 -3.75
CA ASP A 157 11.62 -16.29 -2.89
C ASP A 157 12.06 -14.83 -2.67
N SER A 158 13.34 -14.49 -2.77
CA SER A 158 13.83 -13.13 -2.53
C SER A 158 13.64 -12.15 -3.70
N SER A 159 13.44 -12.68 -4.91
CA SER A 159 13.35 -11.90 -6.17
C SER A 159 12.20 -12.31 -7.07
N SER A 160 11.45 -13.36 -6.72
CA SER A 160 10.32 -13.86 -7.49
C SER A 160 9.18 -14.26 -6.57
N ALA A 161 7.98 -13.80 -6.91
CA ALA A 161 6.79 -14.16 -6.18
C ALA A 161 6.40 -15.63 -6.45
N ARG A 162 6.01 -16.35 -5.41
CA ARG A 162 5.27 -17.60 -5.56
C ARG A 162 3.96 -17.36 -6.33
N PRO A 163 3.47 -18.34 -7.10
CA PRO A 163 2.22 -18.21 -7.86
C PRO A 163 1.04 -17.82 -6.97
N GLY A 164 0.26 -16.82 -7.42
CA GLY A 164 -0.83 -16.24 -6.64
C GLY A 164 -0.41 -15.11 -5.69
N CYS A 165 0.89 -14.81 -5.55
CA CYS A 165 1.38 -13.72 -4.70
C CYS A 165 2.14 -12.63 -5.50
N SER A 166 2.05 -12.66 -6.83
CA SER A 166 2.72 -11.74 -7.74
C SER A 166 1.86 -10.53 -8.05
N GLU A 167 2.41 -9.32 -7.95
CA GLU A 167 1.69 -8.11 -8.37
C GLU A 167 1.44 -8.06 -9.87
N HIS A 168 2.23 -8.76 -10.71
CA HIS A 168 1.96 -8.85 -12.15
C HIS A 168 0.59 -9.45 -12.44
N GLN A 169 0.09 -10.35 -11.60
CA GLN A 169 -1.25 -10.93 -11.76
C GLN A 169 -2.38 -9.92 -11.53
N THR A 170 -2.11 -8.80 -10.86
CA THR A 170 -3.09 -7.69 -10.77
C THR A 170 -3.29 -6.99 -12.12
N GLY A 171 -2.35 -7.10 -13.05
CA GLY A 171 -2.28 -6.25 -14.24
C GLY A 171 -1.95 -4.77 -13.94
N LEU A 172 -1.50 -4.45 -12.73
CA LEU A 172 -1.12 -3.10 -12.30
C LEU A 172 0.40 -2.92 -12.19
N ALA A 173 1.18 -4.01 -12.32
CA ALA A 173 2.63 -3.97 -12.29
C ALA A 173 3.23 -4.07 -13.70
N VAL A 174 4.28 -3.30 -13.95
CA VAL A 174 5.02 -3.28 -15.20
C VAL A 174 6.53 -3.30 -14.91
N ASP A 175 7.24 -4.16 -15.62
CA ASP A 175 8.70 -4.14 -15.63
C ASP A 175 9.17 -3.28 -16.80
N LEU A 176 10.06 -2.33 -16.51
CA LEU A 176 10.51 -1.29 -17.42
C LEU A 176 11.97 -1.44 -17.81
N LYS A 177 12.30 -0.92 -18.98
CA LYS A 177 13.67 -0.81 -19.49
C LYS A 177 13.87 0.49 -20.27
N ALA A 178 15.13 0.86 -20.46
CA ALA A 178 15.56 1.89 -21.40
C ALA A 178 16.69 1.35 -22.24
N ASP A 179 16.62 1.56 -23.56
CA ASP A 179 17.54 0.98 -24.53
C ASP A 179 17.72 -0.55 -24.33
N ASN A 180 18.97 -0.99 -24.19
CA ASN A 180 19.34 -2.37 -23.88
C ASN A 180 19.45 -2.65 -22.37
N CYS A 181 19.26 -1.63 -21.52
CA CYS A 181 19.40 -1.77 -20.09
C CYS A 181 18.12 -2.34 -19.46
N VAL A 182 18.17 -3.63 -19.16
CA VAL A 182 17.12 -4.38 -18.44
C VAL A 182 17.55 -4.67 -17.01
N LEU A 183 16.58 -4.88 -16.12
CA LEU A 183 16.82 -5.25 -14.73
C LEU A 183 17.75 -4.25 -14.01
N GLN A 184 18.84 -4.70 -13.37
CA GLN A 184 19.67 -3.89 -12.49
C GLN A 184 20.31 -2.69 -13.19
N CYS A 185 20.78 -2.84 -14.42
CA CYS A 185 21.40 -1.74 -15.16
C CYS A 185 20.40 -0.64 -15.56
N PHE A 186 19.08 -0.88 -15.45
CA PHE A 186 18.08 0.16 -15.65
C PHE A 186 18.25 1.32 -14.67
N ALA A 187 18.67 1.04 -13.42
CA ALA A 187 18.86 2.04 -12.36
C ALA A 187 19.89 3.13 -12.73
N THR A 188 20.81 2.86 -13.65
CA THR A 188 21.86 3.81 -14.05
C THR A 188 21.43 4.69 -15.22
N THR A 189 20.27 4.44 -15.81
CA THR A 189 19.82 5.15 -17.02
C THR A 189 19.25 6.54 -16.68
N PRO A 190 19.36 7.51 -17.60
CA PRO A 190 18.65 8.78 -17.48
C PRO A 190 17.14 8.62 -17.37
N THR A 191 16.56 7.64 -18.08
CA THR A 191 15.12 7.33 -18.03
C THR A 191 14.66 6.89 -16.64
N TYR A 192 15.45 6.08 -15.92
CA TYR A 192 15.13 5.72 -14.53
C TYR A 192 15.10 6.94 -13.61
N LYS A 193 16.07 7.86 -13.75
CA LYS A 193 16.10 9.10 -12.94
C LYS A 193 14.86 9.95 -13.20
N TRP A 194 14.48 10.09 -14.47
CA TRP A 194 13.24 10.79 -14.84
C TRP A 194 12.00 10.10 -14.24
N LEU A 195 11.93 8.77 -14.25
CA LEU A 195 10.81 8.05 -13.64
C LEU A 195 10.74 8.25 -12.12
N ALA A 196 11.89 8.21 -11.41
CA ALA A 196 11.93 8.47 -9.98
C ALA A 196 11.33 9.84 -9.62
N GLU A 197 11.43 10.81 -10.53
CA GLU A 197 10.86 12.15 -10.37
C GLU A 197 9.41 12.24 -10.86
N HIS A 198 9.03 11.57 -11.95
CA HIS A 198 7.76 11.87 -12.63
C HIS A 198 6.71 10.76 -12.60
N ALA A 199 7.09 9.51 -12.30
CA ALA A 199 6.17 8.37 -12.37
C ALA A 199 4.91 8.54 -11.50
N ALA A 200 5.04 9.19 -10.34
CA ALA A 200 3.92 9.44 -9.44
C ALA A 200 2.84 10.34 -10.07
N GLU A 201 3.19 11.24 -10.98
CA GLU A 201 2.23 12.09 -11.72
C GLU A 201 1.26 11.27 -12.58
N TYR A 202 1.72 10.08 -12.98
CA TYR A 202 0.98 9.09 -13.75
C TYR A 202 0.47 7.93 -12.87
N GLY A 203 0.58 8.03 -11.55
CA GLY A 203 0.08 7.01 -10.63
C GLY A 203 0.96 5.79 -10.45
N PHE A 204 2.22 5.83 -10.89
CA PHE A 204 3.19 4.74 -10.70
C PHE A 204 4.16 5.04 -9.55
N ILE A 205 4.54 3.98 -8.83
CA ILE A 205 5.60 4.00 -7.82
C ILE A 205 6.64 2.93 -8.13
N GLN A 206 7.89 3.15 -7.73
CA GLN A 206 8.87 2.06 -7.67
C GLN A 206 8.48 1.15 -6.51
N ARG A 207 8.05 -0.08 -6.81
CA ARG A 207 7.38 -0.94 -5.82
C ARG A 207 8.33 -1.49 -4.75
N TYR A 208 9.56 -1.77 -5.16
CA TYR A 208 10.61 -2.37 -4.34
C TYR A 208 11.84 -1.45 -4.32
N PRO A 209 11.80 -0.37 -3.51
CA PRO A 209 12.91 0.56 -3.38
C PRO A 209 14.06 -0.04 -2.56
N ASP A 210 15.22 0.62 -2.61
CA ASP A 210 16.38 0.23 -1.82
C ASP A 210 16.11 0.30 -0.32
N ASN A 211 16.77 -0.56 0.45
CA ASN A 211 16.66 -0.69 1.91
C ASN A 211 15.24 -1.00 2.44
N ALA A 212 14.34 -1.55 1.63
CA ALA A 212 12.96 -1.87 2.02
C ALA A 212 12.64 -3.37 2.10
N LYS A 213 13.63 -4.26 1.93
CA LYS A 213 13.43 -5.72 1.86
C LYS A 213 12.76 -6.33 3.09
N ASN A 214 13.07 -5.82 4.28
CA ASN A 214 12.43 -6.25 5.52
C ASN A 214 10.92 -5.94 5.56
N ILE A 215 10.48 -4.92 4.83
CA ILE A 215 9.08 -4.47 4.73
C ILE A 215 8.37 -5.14 3.55
N THR A 216 8.95 -5.11 2.35
CA THR A 216 8.31 -5.62 1.13
C THR A 216 8.49 -7.11 0.95
N GLY A 217 9.56 -7.68 1.50
CA GLY A 217 9.99 -9.06 1.26
C GLY A 217 10.85 -9.24 0.02
N TYR A 218 11.10 -8.20 -0.78
CA TYR A 218 11.85 -8.25 -2.04
C TYR A 218 13.13 -7.43 -1.97
N VAL A 219 14.16 -7.88 -2.70
CA VAL A 219 15.35 -7.04 -2.97
C VAL A 219 14.96 -5.81 -3.79
N VAL A 220 15.88 -4.84 -3.92
CA VAL A 220 15.65 -3.66 -4.76
C VAL A 220 15.42 -4.07 -6.21
N GLU A 221 14.34 -3.56 -6.82
CA GLU A 221 14.00 -3.78 -8.22
C GLU A 221 13.74 -2.43 -8.89
N ALA A 222 14.77 -1.87 -9.53
CA ALA A 222 14.68 -0.59 -10.22
C ALA A 222 13.72 -0.62 -11.43
N TRP A 223 13.52 -1.80 -12.01
CA TRP A 223 12.67 -2.01 -13.17
C TRP A 223 11.19 -2.21 -12.83
N HIS A 224 10.84 -2.53 -11.57
CA HIS A 224 9.47 -2.93 -11.22
C HIS A 224 8.65 -1.74 -10.72
N TRP A 225 7.65 -1.34 -11.51
CA TRP A 225 6.79 -0.18 -11.24
C TRP A 225 5.34 -0.61 -11.08
N ARG A 226 4.69 -0.07 -10.04
CA ARG A 226 3.34 -0.44 -9.65
C ARG A 226 2.38 0.74 -9.79
N TYR A 227 1.31 0.56 -10.55
CA TYR A 227 0.21 1.50 -10.63
C TYR A 227 -0.68 1.43 -9.38
N VAL A 228 -0.93 2.57 -8.76
CA VAL A 228 -1.77 2.71 -7.55
C VAL A 228 -2.80 3.83 -7.66
N GLY A 229 -2.93 4.44 -8.84
CA GLY A 229 -3.72 5.66 -9.03
C GLY A 229 -2.89 6.93 -8.74
N ARG A 230 -3.22 8.02 -9.44
CA ARG A 230 -2.48 9.29 -9.37
C ARG A 230 -2.49 9.88 -7.95
N GLU A 231 -3.66 9.91 -7.32
CA GLU A 231 -3.82 10.46 -5.96
C GLU A 231 -2.93 9.73 -4.95
N THR A 232 -2.99 8.40 -4.91
CA THR A 232 -2.19 7.59 -3.99
C THR A 232 -0.70 7.72 -4.26
N ALA A 233 -0.25 7.64 -5.52
CA ALA A 233 1.17 7.76 -5.83
C ALA A 233 1.73 9.15 -5.46
N GLN A 234 0.96 10.20 -5.73
CA GLN A 234 1.35 11.58 -5.37
C GLN A 234 1.34 11.80 -3.86
N ASP A 235 0.38 11.25 -3.12
CA ASP A 235 0.36 11.35 -1.66
C ASP A 235 1.53 10.58 -1.03
N MET A 236 1.84 9.37 -1.52
CA MET A 236 3.02 8.60 -1.11
C MET A 236 4.29 9.41 -1.32
N LYS A 237 4.46 9.99 -2.52
CA LYS A 237 5.62 10.83 -2.85
C LYS A 237 5.71 12.06 -1.94
N LYS A 238 4.59 12.77 -1.75
CA LYS A 238 4.51 13.98 -0.91
C LYS A 238 4.87 13.70 0.56
N ARG A 239 4.47 12.54 1.07
CA ARG A 239 4.71 12.12 2.46
C ARG A 239 6.00 11.32 2.65
N GLU A 240 6.76 11.13 1.57
CA GLU A 240 8.00 10.34 1.53
C GLU A 240 7.83 8.90 2.03
N ILE A 241 6.64 8.32 1.83
CA ILE A 241 6.36 6.93 2.18
C ILE A 241 6.75 6.04 1.02
N LYS A 242 7.67 5.10 1.28
CA LYS A 242 8.38 4.35 0.23
C LYS A 242 7.67 3.06 -0.20
N THR A 243 6.84 2.47 0.66
CA THR A 243 6.20 1.17 0.39
C THR A 243 4.68 1.22 0.56
N LEU A 244 3.96 0.36 -0.15
CA LEU A 244 2.51 0.24 0.03
C LEU A 244 2.16 -0.38 1.39
N GLU A 245 3.02 -1.25 1.89
CA GLU A 245 2.92 -1.84 3.23
C GLU A 245 2.88 -0.76 4.31
N GLU A 246 3.82 0.17 4.31
CA GLU A 246 3.84 1.31 5.23
C GLU A 246 2.67 2.25 5.00
N TYR A 247 2.37 2.56 3.73
CA TYR A 247 1.33 3.52 3.37
C TYR A 247 -0.05 3.10 3.86
N PHE A 248 -0.39 1.82 3.68
CA PHE A 248 -1.68 1.27 4.10
C PHE A 248 -1.66 0.57 5.46
N ASN A 249 -0.51 0.54 6.14
CA ASN A 249 -0.29 -0.16 7.40
C ASN A 249 -0.75 -1.62 7.33
N VAL A 250 -0.22 -2.35 6.35
CA VAL A 250 -0.47 -3.77 6.11
C VAL A 250 0.82 -4.57 6.20
N THR A 251 0.70 -5.87 6.47
CA THR A 251 1.85 -6.74 6.67
C THR A 251 2.53 -7.05 5.34
N GLY A 252 3.86 -7.02 5.34
CA GLY A 252 4.69 -7.58 4.26
C GLY A 252 5.78 -8.48 4.84
N GLY A 253 6.97 -8.42 4.25
CA GLY A 253 8.11 -9.26 4.62
C GLY A 253 8.06 -10.63 3.96
N ASP A 254 8.85 -11.57 4.47
CA ASP A 254 9.03 -12.89 3.84
C ASP A 254 7.89 -13.86 4.14
N TYR A 255 7.78 -14.97 3.39
CA TYR A 255 6.70 -15.96 3.56
C TYR A 255 6.58 -16.51 4.99
N SER A 256 7.69 -16.67 5.71
CA SER A 256 7.77 -17.37 7.00
C SER A 256 7.44 -16.56 8.26
N ASN A 257 7.11 -15.27 8.16
CA ASN A 257 6.87 -14.39 9.33
C ASN A 257 5.45 -14.38 9.92
#